data_AF-A0A351WMH6-F1
#
_entry.id   AF-A0A351WMH6-F1
#
_cell.length_a   1.000
_cell.length_b   1.000
_cell.length_c   1.000
_cell.angle_alpha   90.00
_cell.angle_beta   90.00
_cell.angle_gamma   90.00
#
_symmetry.space_group_name_H-M   'P 1'
#
loop_
_entity.id
_entity.type
_entity.pdbx_description
1 polymer ?
#
loop_
_entity_poly.entity_id
_entity_poly.type
_entity_poly.pdbx_seq_one_letter_code
_entity_poly.pdbx_strand_id
1 'polypeptide(L)'
;MFGVTNSSGLAMDSAAVGTFSLNAVAVHIHATGDLHRISPFVYGAAFAPNSEYLRQAGITVNRWGGNRSSKYNWTLGVASSAGDWFYENWDWDGESAESSAQGFALRNAAGGAATLLTLPTLSWVAKDNFSHSFSVAKYGAQDDASEQLARLSGLQAVRKLRRSE
;
A
#
# COMPACT_ATOMS: atom_id res chain seq x y z
N MET A 1 49.38 2.37 -6.51
CA MET A 1 48.88 1.29 -7.37
C MET A 1 48.38 0.19 -6.44
N PHE A 2 47.10 0.19 -6.09
CA PHE A 2 46.52 -0.83 -5.20
C PHE A 2 45.73 -1.81 -6.06
N GLY A 3 46.25 -3.02 -6.20
CA GLY A 3 45.57 -4.12 -6.86
C GLY A 3 44.53 -4.74 -5.93
N VAL A 4 43.32 -4.94 -6.41
CA VAL A 4 42.30 -5.74 -5.74
C VAL A 4 42.39 -7.16 -6.30
N THR A 5 42.64 -8.16 -5.44
CA THR A 5 42.55 -9.57 -5.80
C THR A 5 41.43 -10.24 -5.02
N ASN A 6 40.47 -10.83 -5.74
CA ASN A 6 39.54 -11.83 -5.23
C ASN A 6 40.31 -13.17 -5.09
N SER A 7 40.12 -13.87 -3.98
CA SER A 7 40.77 -15.13 -3.58
C SER A 7 40.40 -16.36 -4.43
N SER A 8 39.72 -16.20 -5.55
CA SER A 8 39.34 -17.29 -6.45
C SER A 8 40.00 -17.04 -7.80
N GLY A 9 41.13 -17.70 -8.05
CA GLY A 9 41.99 -17.51 -9.22
C GLY A 9 41.38 -17.89 -10.55
N LEU A 10 40.38 -17.13 -11.01
CA LEU A 10 39.88 -17.16 -12.38
C LEU A 10 40.29 -15.84 -13.06
N ALA A 11 41.11 -15.97 -14.10
CA ALA A 11 41.56 -14.83 -14.90
C ALA A 11 40.35 -14.08 -15.46
N MET A 12 40.23 -12.80 -15.10
CA MET A 12 39.29 -11.89 -15.75
C MET A 12 39.91 -11.51 -17.11
N ASP A 13 39.22 -11.88 -18.19
CA ASP A 13 39.47 -11.34 -19.53
C ASP A 13 39.46 -9.80 -19.46
N SER A 14 40.40 -9.15 -20.15
CA SER A 14 40.63 -7.71 -20.05
C SER A 14 39.52 -6.92 -20.75
N ALA A 15 38.33 -6.91 -20.14
CA ALA A 15 37.26 -6.00 -20.52
C ALA A 15 37.73 -4.56 -20.23
N ALA A 16 37.60 -3.70 -21.23
CA ALA A 16 38.04 -2.30 -21.23
C ALA A 16 37.81 -1.64 -19.86
N VAL A 17 38.92 -1.28 -19.20
CA VAL A 17 38.89 -0.46 -17.99
C VAL A 17 38.46 0.94 -18.42
N GLY A 18 37.16 1.21 -18.39
CA GLY A 18 36.64 2.56 -18.47
C GLY A 18 37.10 3.35 -17.25
N THR A 19 37.71 4.52 -17.46
CA THR A 19 38.02 5.45 -16.38
C THR A 19 36.72 6.10 -15.90
N PHE A 20 36.22 5.66 -14.76
CA PHE A 20 35.20 6.40 -14.02
C PHE A 20 35.91 7.52 -13.25
N SER A 21 35.55 8.78 -13.53
CA SER A 21 36.01 9.94 -12.77
C SER A 21 34.93 10.34 -11.79
N LEU A 22 35.25 10.33 -10.50
CA LEU A 22 34.42 10.92 -9.46
C LEU A 22 34.84 12.38 -9.31
N ASN A 23 33.96 13.31 -9.66
CA ASN A 23 34.16 14.72 -9.34
C ASN A 23 34.07 14.90 -7.83
N ALA A 24 35.03 15.63 -7.26
CA ALA A 24 34.98 15.99 -5.84
C ALA A 24 33.82 16.97 -5.59
N VAL A 25 32.95 16.63 -4.64
CA VAL A 25 31.86 17.49 -4.19
C VAL A 25 32.14 17.90 -2.74
N ALA A 26 32.16 19.21 -2.47
CA ALA A 26 32.23 19.74 -1.12
C ALA A 26 30.82 19.96 -0.57
N VAL A 27 30.54 19.47 0.64
CA VAL A 27 29.28 19.68 1.36
C VAL A 27 29.56 20.48 2.62
N HIS A 28 28.90 21.63 2.77
CA HIS A 28 29.01 22.49 3.94
C HIS A 28 27.81 22.28 4.86
N ILE A 29 28.05 21.91 6.12
CA ILE A 29 27.00 21.67 7.12
C ILE A 29 27.08 22.77 8.18
N HIS A 30 26.05 23.63 8.26
CA HIS A 30 25.96 24.71 9.23
C HIS A 30 24.89 24.37 10.26
N ALA A 31 25.27 23.69 11.35
CA ALA A 31 24.32 23.16 12.34
C ALA A 31 23.49 24.22 13.08
N THR A 32 23.87 25.50 13.00
CA THR A 32 23.18 26.64 13.63
C THR A 32 22.50 27.57 12.63
N GLY A 33 22.60 27.29 11.32
CA GLY A 33 21.91 28.06 10.27
C GLY A 33 20.48 27.55 10.05
N ASP A 34 19.53 28.46 9.84
CA ASP A 34 18.14 28.18 9.42
C ASP A 34 17.41 27.06 10.18
N LEU A 35 17.49 27.13 11.52
CA LEU A 35 16.85 26.17 12.41
C LEU A 35 15.33 26.20 12.28
N HIS A 36 14.74 25.03 12.00
CA HIS A 36 13.31 24.81 12.08
C HIS A 36 13.02 23.39 12.61
N ARG A 37 11.83 23.21 13.19
CA ARG A 37 11.42 21.90 13.69
C ARG A 37 11.06 20.98 12.52
N ILE A 38 11.68 19.82 12.47
CA ILE A 38 11.23 18.72 11.61
C ILE A 38 10.03 18.06 12.30
N SER A 39 8.85 18.13 11.67
CA SER A 39 7.67 17.43 12.18
C SER A 39 7.95 15.92 12.22
N PRO A 40 7.64 15.21 13.32
CA PRO A 40 7.81 13.77 13.34
C PRO A 40 6.97 13.08 12.25
N PHE A 41 5.84 13.67 11.84
CA PHE A 41 4.90 13.08 10.87
C PHE A 41 5.39 13.03 9.43
N VAL A 42 6.62 13.50 9.13
CA VAL A 42 7.25 13.25 7.82
C VAL A 42 7.66 11.77 7.65
N TYR A 43 7.83 11.04 8.75
CA TYR A 43 8.18 9.61 8.77
C TYR A 43 6.92 8.74 8.80
N GLY A 44 6.08 8.88 7.77
CA GLY A 44 4.79 8.21 7.67
C GLY A 44 4.81 6.93 6.83
N ALA A 45 3.83 6.05 7.07
CA ALA A 45 3.50 4.91 6.23
C ALA A 45 2.00 4.83 5.94
N ALA A 46 1.61 3.94 5.02
CA ALA A 46 0.22 3.53 4.84
C ALA A 46 0.14 2.01 4.98
N PHE A 47 -0.89 1.53 5.68
CA PHE A 47 -1.13 0.11 5.92
C PHE A 47 0.09 -0.68 6.44
N ALA A 48 0.82 -0.11 7.39
CA ALA A 48 1.89 -0.83 8.08
C ALA A 48 1.39 -2.19 8.65
N PRO A 49 2.17 -3.28 8.51
CA PRO A 49 1.66 -4.64 8.67
C PRO A 49 1.33 -5.03 10.11
N ASN A 50 1.93 -4.39 11.12
CA ASN A 50 1.66 -4.59 12.54
C ASN A 50 2.30 -3.47 13.38
N SER A 51 1.99 -3.44 14.68
CA SER A 51 2.54 -2.47 15.64
C SER A 51 4.06 -2.60 15.82
N GLU A 52 4.61 -3.80 15.72
CA GLU A 52 6.05 -4.00 15.86
C GLU A 52 6.83 -3.34 14.72
N TYR A 53 6.33 -3.45 13.49
CA TYR A 53 6.89 -2.76 12.33
C TYR A 53 6.88 -1.24 12.54
N LEU A 54 5.80 -0.67 13.10
CA LEU A 54 5.73 0.76 13.38
C LEU A 54 6.86 1.19 14.33
N ARG A 55 7.12 0.43 15.39
CA ARG A 55 8.21 0.71 16.34
C ARG A 55 9.58 0.57 15.70
N GLN A 56 9.83 -0.56 15.03
CA GLN A 56 11.16 -0.89 14.49
C GLN A 56 11.57 0.05 13.36
N ALA A 57 10.62 0.44 12.49
CA ALA A 57 10.89 1.35 11.38
C ALA A 57 10.80 2.83 11.78
N GLY A 58 10.47 3.14 13.05
CA GLY A 58 10.33 4.52 13.52
C GLY A 58 9.19 5.29 12.84
N ILE A 59 8.12 4.58 12.44
CA ILE A 59 6.97 5.21 11.78
C ILE A 59 6.15 5.96 12.82
N THR A 60 5.99 7.26 12.61
CA THR A 60 5.33 8.16 13.56
C THR A 60 3.87 8.45 13.21
N VAL A 61 3.48 8.17 11.97
CA VAL A 61 2.10 8.28 11.49
C VAL A 61 1.80 7.17 10.49
N ASN A 62 0.66 6.51 10.64
CA ASN A 62 0.21 5.46 9.73
C ASN A 62 -1.17 5.82 9.17
N ARG A 63 -1.30 5.72 7.85
CA ARG A 63 -2.48 6.16 7.11
C ARG A 63 -3.40 4.99 6.76
N TRP A 64 -4.67 5.12 7.14
CA TRP A 64 -5.78 4.31 6.66
C TRP A 64 -6.49 5.09 5.56
N GLY A 65 -6.43 4.61 4.32
CA GLY A 65 -6.97 5.35 3.19
C GLY A 65 -6.88 4.64 1.85
N GLY A 66 -6.88 5.42 0.78
CA GLY A 66 -6.84 4.91 -0.60
C GLY A 66 -8.24 4.76 -1.21
N ASN A 67 -8.31 4.23 -2.42
CA ASN A 67 -9.53 4.22 -3.25
C ASN A 67 -10.75 3.62 -2.53
N ARG A 68 -10.55 2.50 -1.83
CA ARG A 68 -11.62 1.82 -1.07
C ARG A 68 -12.19 2.68 0.04
N SER A 69 -11.35 3.46 0.74
CA SER A 69 -11.78 4.29 1.87
C SER A 69 -12.71 5.43 1.45
N SER A 70 -12.65 5.87 0.20
CA SER A 70 -13.53 6.92 -0.33
C SER A 70 -15.00 6.51 -0.40
N LYS A 71 -15.29 5.21 -0.38
CA LYS A 71 -16.65 4.64 -0.44
C LYS A 71 -16.92 3.66 0.71
N TYR A 72 -16.16 3.77 1.79
CA TYR A 72 -16.33 2.94 2.97
C TYR A 72 -17.60 3.29 3.74
N ASN A 73 -18.36 2.29 4.15
CA ASN A 73 -19.54 2.42 4.99
C ASN A 73 -19.24 1.83 6.36
N TRP A 74 -18.91 2.69 7.31
CA TRP A 74 -18.53 2.32 8.67
C TRP A 74 -19.63 1.66 9.49
N THR A 75 -20.91 1.86 9.12
CA THR A 75 -22.03 1.22 9.82
C THR A 75 -22.15 -0.26 9.45
N LEU A 76 -21.73 -0.62 8.24
CA LEU A 76 -21.81 -1.99 7.73
C LEU A 76 -20.45 -2.69 7.63
N GLY A 77 -19.34 -1.96 7.77
CA GLY A 77 -17.98 -2.51 7.61
C GLY A 77 -17.63 -2.86 6.15
N VAL A 78 -18.33 -2.28 5.18
CA VAL A 78 -18.17 -2.62 3.75
C VAL A 78 -17.59 -1.47 2.95
N ALA A 79 -16.91 -1.77 1.85
CA ALA A 79 -16.43 -0.76 0.92
C ALA A 79 -16.62 -1.19 -0.52
N SER A 80 -16.43 -0.25 -1.44
CA SER A 80 -16.31 -0.55 -2.87
C SER A 80 -14.84 -0.60 -3.25
N SER A 81 -14.47 -1.55 -4.11
CA SER A 81 -13.16 -1.61 -4.77
C SER A 81 -12.91 -0.47 -5.75
N ALA A 82 -13.93 0.35 -6.04
CA ALA A 82 -13.86 1.39 -7.07
C ALA A 82 -13.36 0.81 -8.40
N GLY A 83 -12.48 1.52 -9.11
CA GLY A 83 -11.87 1.04 -10.35
C GLY A 83 -10.80 -0.03 -10.15
N ASP A 84 -10.43 -0.37 -8.90
CA ASP A 84 -9.35 -1.33 -8.64
C ASP A 84 -9.78 -2.76 -8.93
N TRP A 85 -11.08 -3.08 -8.76
CA TRP A 85 -11.60 -4.45 -8.94
C TRP A 85 -13.10 -4.48 -9.29
N PHE A 86 -13.45 -4.33 -10.57
CA PHE A 86 -14.82 -4.48 -11.10
C PHE A 86 -15.94 -3.67 -10.39
N TYR A 87 -15.61 -2.57 -9.70
CA TYR A 87 -16.57 -1.74 -8.96
C TYR A 87 -17.48 -2.53 -8.01
N GLU A 88 -16.95 -3.60 -7.44
CA GLU A 88 -17.64 -4.46 -6.50
C GLU A 88 -17.65 -3.87 -5.10
N ASN A 89 -18.72 -4.15 -4.37
CA ASN A 89 -18.73 -4.00 -2.93
C ASN A 89 -18.30 -5.31 -2.29
N TRP A 90 -17.68 -5.20 -1.12
CA TRP A 90 -17.14 -6.34 -0.40
C TRP A 90 -16.98 -6.00 1.09
N ASP A 91 -16.84 -7.06 1.89
CA ASP A 91 -16.70 -6.98 3.34
C ASP A 91 -15.25 -6.64 3.70
N TRP A 92 -15.01 -5.36 4.04
CA TRP A 92 -13.67 -4.90 4.35
C TRP A 92 -13.33 -5.20 5.81
N ASP A 93 -14.23 -4.88 6.75
CA ASP A 93 -14.00 -5.13 8.18
C ASP A 93 -13.90 -6.63 8.49
N GLY A 94 -14.53 -7.48 7.68
CA GLY A 94 -14.40 -8.93 7.76
C GLY A 94 -13.07 -9.49 7.26
N GLU A 95 -12.20 -8.69 6.60
CA GLU A 95 -10.88 -9.17 6.19
C GLU A 95 -9.98 -9.46 7.39
N SER A 96 -9.95 -8.54 8.35
CA SER A 96 -9.23 -8.68 9.62
C SER A 96 -9.75 -7.64 10.61
N ALA A 97 -9.52 -7.84 11.91
CA ALA A 97 -9.90 -6.82 12.88
C ALA A 97 -9.26 -5.45 12.56
N GLU A 98 -8.08 -5.46 11.96
CA GLU A 98 -7.25 -4.29 11.67
C GLU A 98 -7.47 -3.67 10.29
N SER A 99 -8.29 -4.29 9.45
CA SER A 99 -8.80 -3.64 8.23
C SER A 99 -9.84 -2.57 8.57
N SER A 100 -10.60 -2.78 9.65
CA SER A 100 -11.55 -1.78 10.16
C SER A 100 -10.84 -0.49 10.58
N ALA A 101 -11.51 0.65 10.40
CA ALA A 101 -10.99 1.95 10.83
C ALA A 101 -10.64 1.97 12.32
N GLN A 102 -11.45 1.30 13.16
CA GLN A 102 -11.21 1.21 14.60
C GLN A 102 -10.01 0.33 14.93
N GLY A 103 -9.95 -0.89 14.40
CA GLY A 103 -8.83 -1.80 14.67
C GLY A 103 -7.51 -1.26 14.15
N PHE A 104 -7.52 -0.54 13.02
CA PHE A 104 -6.36 0.18 12.51
C PHE A 104 -5.88 1.25 13.49
N ALA A 105 -6.79 2.07 14.02
CA ALA A 105 -6.45 3.09 15.00
C ALA A 105 -5.87 2.49 16.30
N LEU A 106 -6.47 1.40 16.79
CA LEU A 106 -5.98 0.68 17.97
C LEU A 106 -4.58 0.09 17.74
N ARG A 107 -4.32 -0.50 16.57
CA ARG A 107 -2.99 -1.01 16.20
C ARG A 107 -1.94 0.10 16.18
N ASN A 108 -2.27 1.25 15.60
CA ASN A 108 -1.35 2.39 15.55
C ASN A 108 -1.02 2.90 16.95
N ALA A 109 -2.03 3.01 17.82
CA ALA A 109 -1.84 3.39 19.21
C ALA A 109 -0.90 2.40 19.94
N ALA A 110 -1.07 1.09 19.72
CA ALA A 110 -0.18 0.06 20.27
C ALA A 110 1.26 0.14 19.73
N GLY A 111 1.45 0.68 18.52
CA GLY A 111 2.76 0.92 17.91
C GLY A 111 3.37 2.29 18.22
N GLY A 112 2.69 3.16 18.96
CA GLY A 112 3.14 4.53 19.24
C GLY A 112 3.06 5.48 18.04
N ALA A 113 2.25 5.16 17.04
CA ALA A 113 2.08 5.98 15.83
C ALA A 113 0.73 6.73 15.85
N ALA A 114 0.71 7.93 15.29
CA ALA A 114 -0.53 8.65 15.01
C ALA A 114 -1.32 7.94 13.89
N THR A 115 -2.65 8.10 13.91
CA THR A 115 -3.52 7.58 12.84
C THR A 115 -3.95 8.72 11.93
N LEU A 116 -3.70 8.58 10.64
CA LEU A 116 -4.31 9.43 9.60
C LEU A 116 -5.45 8.64 8.94
N LEU A 117 -6.69 8.97 9.30
CA LEU A 117 -7.89 8.26 8.85
C LEU A 117 -8.59 9.03 7.71
N THR A 118 -8.94 8.33 6.63
CA THR A 118 -9.79 8.90 5.57
C THR A 118 -11.26 8.78 5.96
N LEU A 119 -11.98 9.90 5.91
CA LEU A 119 -13.45 9.91 6.00
C LEU A 119 -14.04 10.01 4.59
N PRO A 120 -15.04 9.19 4.24
CA PRO A 120 -15.76 9.33 2.98
C PRO A 120 -16.44 10.69 2.89
N THR A 121 -16.17 11.45 1.83
CA THR A 121 -16.84 12.73 1.51
C THR A 121 -17.58 12.70 0.18
N LEU A 122 -17.54 11.55 -0.52
CA LEU A 122 -18.34 11.32 -1.71
C LEU A 122 -19.81 11.11 -1.32
N SER A 123 -20.72 11.44 -2.24
CA SER A 123 -22.17 11.30 -2.02
C SER A 123 -22.64 9.85 -1.84
N TRP A 124 -21.80 8.86 -2.15
CA TRP A 124 -22.14 7.45 -2.14
C TRP A 124 -21.05 6.61 -1.48
N VAL A 125 -21.48 5.74 -0.56
CA VAL A 125 -20.67 4.68 0.06
C VAL A 125 -21.26 3.31 -0.31
N ALA A 126 -20.51 2.23 -0.08
CA ALA A 126 -20.99 0.87 -0.32
C ALA A 126 -22.24 0.56 0.53
N LYS A 127 -23.22 -0.09 -0.10
CA LYS A 127 -24.54 -0.37 0.51
C LYS A 127 -24.67 -1.78 1.08
N ASP A 128 -23.77 -2.69 0.69
CA ASP A 128 -23.73 -4.12 1.00
C ASP A 128 -22.31 -4.66 0.71
N ASN A 129 -22.09 -5.97 0.78
CA ASN A 129 -20.80 -6.64 0.50
C ASN A 129 -20.82 -7.55 -0.76
N PHE A 130 -21.82 -7.40 -1.64
CA PHE A 130 -21.98 -8.29 -2.80
C PHE A 130 -22.42 -7.60 -4.09
N SER A 131 -22.87 -6.34 -4.04
CA SER A 131 -23.31 -5.64 -5.26
C SER A 131 -22.13 -5.26 -6.15
N HIS A 132 -22.37 -5.25 -7.46
CA HIS A 132 -21.48 -4.67 -8.47
C HIS A 132 -22.13 -3.43 -9.08
N SER A 133 -21.37 -2.35 -9.22
CA SER A 133 -21.89 -1.12 -9.86
C SER A 133 -22.29 -1.36 -11.33
N PHE A 134 -21.56 -2.25 -12.02
CA PHE A 134 -21.79 -2.65 -13.41
C PHE A 134 -22.15 -4.14 -13.51
N SER A 135 -23.29 -4.55 -12.94
CA SER A 135 -23.76 -5.93 -13.04
C SER A 135 -24.05 -6.35 -14.49
N VAL A 136 -23.48 -7.47 -14.95
CA VAL A 136 -23.77 -8.08 -16.25
C VAL A 136 -25.25 -8.42 -16.41
N ALA A 137 -25.91 -8.88 -15.35
CA ALA A 137 -27.34 -9.18 -15.38
C ALA A 137 -28.21 -7.96 -15.71
N LYS A 138 -27.72 -6.74 -15.41
CA LYS A 138 -28.41 -5.49 -15.68
C LYS A 138 -27.95 -4.81 -16.98
N TYR A 139 -26.65 -4.80 -17.26
CA TYR A 139 -26.07 -4.01 -18.35
C TYR A 139 -25.59 -4.84 -19.54
N GLY A 140 -25.69 -6.17 -19.49
CA GLY A 140 -25.26 -7.07 -20.56
C GLY A 140 -23.76 -7.38 -20.54
N ALA A 141 -23.28 -7.96 -21.64
CA ALA A 141 -21.90 -8.41 -21.81
C ALA A 141 -20.90 -7.25 -21.72
N GLN A 142 -19.75 -7.51 -21.10
CA GLN A 142 -18.64 -6.58 -20.89
C GLN A 142 -17.34 -7.25 -21.34
N ASP A 143 -16.30 -6.46 -21.62
CA ASP A 143 -14.99 -6.98 -22.08
C ASP A 143 -14.33 -7.91 -21.05
N ASP A 144 -14.57 -7.67 -19.76
CA ASP A 144 -14.23 -8.59 -18.67
C ASP A 144 -15.31 -8.53 -17.58
N ALA A 145 -15.81 -9.71 -17.20
CA ALA A 145 -16.75 -9.89 -16.09
C ALA A 145 -16.46 -11.19 -15.31
N SER A 146 -15.22 -11.66 -15.37
CA SER A 146 -14.77 -12.93 -14.81
C SER A 146 -15.21 -13.14 -13.35
N GLU A 147 -15.04 -12.14 -12.50
CA GLU A 147 -15.43 -12.19 -11.07
C GLU A 147 -16.94 -12.32 -10.87
N GLN A 148 -17.75 -11.57 -11.63
CA GLN A 148 -19.21 -11.65 -11.53
C GLN A 148 -19.72 -13.02 -11.97
N LEU A 149 -19.15 -13.55 -13.05
CA LEU A 149 -19.51 -14.87 -13.58
C LEU A 149 -19.04 -16.01 -12.66
N ALA A 150 -17.88 -15.87 -12.02
CA ALA A 150 -17.38 -16.82 -11.01
C ALA A 150 -18.34 -16.90 -9.81
N ARG A 151 -18.77 -15.74 -9.27
CA ARG A 151 -19.73 -15.69 -8.16
C ARG A 151 -21.11 -16.23 -8.53
N LEU A 152 -21.61 -15.95 -9.74
CA LEU A 152 -22.91 -16.43 -10.22
C LEU A 152 -22.93 -17.93 -10.50
N SER A 153 -21.80 -18.51 -10.93
CA SER A 153 -21.69 -19.94 -11.23
C SER A 153 -21.34 -20.81 -10.02
N GLY A 154 -21.17 -20.22 -8.83
CA GLY A 154 -20.73 -20.93 -7.62
C GLY A 154 -19.28 -21.44 -7.70
N LEU A 155 -18.59 -21.16 -8.81
CA LEU A 155 -17.17 -21.44 -8.99
C LEU A 155 -16.39 -20.33 -8.29
N GLN A 156 -15.96 -20.61 -7.06
CA GLN A 156 -14.87 -19.89 -6.39
C GLN A 156 -13.57 -20.09 -7.19
N ALA A 157 -13.47 -19.47 -8.36
CA ALA A 157 -12.36 -19.63 -9.28
C ALA A 157 -11.37 -18.47 -9.11
N VAL A 158 -10.20 -18.84 -8.59
CA VAL A 158 -8.91 -18.12 -8.71
C VAL A 158 -8.67 -16.99 -7.70
N ARG A 159 -8.73 -17.30 -6.40
CA ARG A 159 -8.14 -16.49 -5.31
C ARG A 159 -6.59 -16.60 -5.24
N LYS A 160 -5.90 -16.91 -6.35
CA LYS A 160 -4.44 -17.06 -6.38
C LYS A 160 -3.89 -16.65 -7.75
N LEU A 161 -2.93 -15.72 -7.73
CA LEU A 161 -2.05 -15.31 -8.84
C LEU A 161 -2.53 -14.17 -9.75
N ARG A 162 -2.62 -12.96 -9.17
CA ARG A 162 -2.17 -11.74 -9.87
C ARG A 162 -1.51 -10.76 -8.89
N ARG A 163 -0.61 -11.27 -8.04
CA ARG A 163 0.46 -10.49 -7.39
C ARG A 163 1.78 -10.94 -8.01
N SER A 164 2.09 -10.41 -9.19
CA SER A 164 3.45 -10.26 -9.76
C SER A 164 3.34 -10.11 -11.27
N GLU A 165 3.08 -8.90 -11.74
CA GLU A 165 3.78 -8.30 -12.88
C GLU A 165 3.94 -6.80 -12.57
#